data_AF-A0A1C5TUZ6-F1
#
_entry.id   AF-A0A1C5TUZ6-F1
#
_cell.length_a   1.000
_cell.length_b   1.000
_cell.length_c   1.000
_cell.angle_alpha   90.00
_cell.angle_beta   90.00
_cell.angle_gamma   90.00
#
_symmetry.space_group_name_H-M   'P 1'
#
loop_
_entity.id
_entity.type
_entity.pdbx_description
1 polymer ?
#
loop_
_entity_poly.entity_id
_entity_poly.type
_entity_poly.pdbx_seq_one_letter_code
_entity_poly.pdbx_strand_id
1 'polypeptide(L)'
;MILLERTSVMNLENAMRGARNPMNSWARMDSHYDEEGNYLLGENDLGLAQRLRKAGSDHRKFIRQIFVSVDITAPLYWWKEYDTYKVATVANSTSTMHKIHSKAFELDDFSCDKMTDETLMQMQQVIDYLEVLRGKFLQTKDKQYWYDMIQFLPSSYNQMRTCTLNYETLVNIYYARRNHKLDEWHEFCRWIESLPYAKELIIAAEDAAE
;
A
#
# COMPACT_ATOMS: atom_id res chain seq x y z
N MET A 1 10.15 9.61 0.87
CA MET A 1 8.84 9.87 1.51
C MET A 1 7.76 9.00 0.85
N ILE A 2 6.89 8.33 1.63
CA ILE A 2 5.72 7.58 1.12
C ILE A 2 4.43 8.24 1.63
N LEU A 3 3.39 8.22 0.80
CA LEU A 3 2.07 8.76 1.14
C LEU A 3 0.99 7.71 0.87
N LEU A 4 0.10 7.52 1.85
CA LEU A 4 -1.00 6.56 1.80
C LEU A 4 -2.32 7.29 2.00
N GLU A 5 -3.17 7.28 0.98
CA GLU A 5 -4.38 8.08 0.91
C GLU A 5 -5.58 7.23 0.48
N ARG A 6 -6.78 7.78 0.67
CA ARG A 6 -8.05 7.18 0.23
C ARG A 6 -8.20 5.71 0.63
N THR A 7 -7.75 5.37 1.84
CA THR A 7 -7.83 4.01 2.34
C THR A 7 -9.28 3.61 2.58
N SER A 8 -9.67 2.43 2.12
CA SER A 8 -10.98 1.83 2.35
C SER A 8 -10.81 0.37 2.75
N VAL A 9 -11.39 -0.01 3.88
CA VAL A 9 -11.49 -1.41 4.33
C VAL A 9 -12.90 -1.89 4.10
N MET A 10 -13.05 -3.03 3.44
CA MET A 10 -14.32 -3.51 2.92
C MET A 10 -14.56 -4.97 3.31
N ASN A 11 -15.84 -5.35 3.27
CA ASN A 11 -16.29 -6.74 3.33
C ASN A 11 -16.09 -7.45 4.69
N LEU A 12 -15.94 -6.68 5.78
CA LEU A 12 -15.87 -7.22 7.15
C LEU A 12 -17.10 -8.06 7.51
N GLU A 13 -18.31 -7.61 7.17
CA GLU A 13 -19.56 -8.32 7.44
C GLU A 13 -19.56 -9.73 6.83
N ASN A 14 -19.32 -9.83 5.52
CA ASN A 14 -19.33 -11.12 4.85
C ASN A 14 -18.18 -12.02 5.31
N ALA A 15 -17.01 -11.45 5.62
CA ALA A 15 -15.90 -12.20 6.19
C ALA A 15 -16.30 -12.86 7.51
N MET A 16 -16.94 -12.11 8.42
CA MET A 16 -17.42 -12.64 9.71
C MET A 16 -18.59 -13.60 9.56
N ARG A 17 -19.55 -13.31 8.68
CA ARG A 17 -20.66 -14.22 8.37
C ARG A 17 -20.12 -15.56 7.84
N GLY A 18 -19.12 -15.50 6.95
CA GLY A 18 -18.43 -16.66 6.40
C GLY A 18 -17.68 -17.47 7.47
N ALA A 19 -17.02 -16.81 8.41
CA ALA A 19 -16.33 -17.44 9.53
C ALA A 19 -17.28 -18.27 10.43
N ARG A 20 -18.57 -17.93 10.46
CA ARG A 20 -19.59 -18.61 11.28
C ARG A 20 -20.26 -19.80 10.59
N ASN A 21 -20.11 -19.95 9.28
CA ASN A 21 -20.76 -21.00 8.48
C ASN A 21 -20.48 -22.42 9.00
N PRO A 22 -19.24 -22.83 9.35
CA PRO A 22 -18.98 -24.22 9.73
C PRO A 22 -19.78 -24.72 10.94
N MET A 23 -20.12 -23.82 11.86
CA MET A 23 -20.86 -24.12 13.10
C MET A 23 -22.30 -23.61 13.07
N ASN A 24 -22.78 -23.11 11.93
CA ASN A 24 -24.12 -22.52 11.78
C ASN A 24 -24.46 -21.49 12.88
N SER A 25 -23.45 -20.71 13.30
CA SER A 25 -23.51 -19.90 14.53
C SER A 25 -23.91 -18.44 14.31
N TRP A 26 -24.69 -18.17 13.26
CA TRP A 26 -25.10 -16.82 12.86
C TRP A 26 -25.92 -16.09 13.93
N ALA A 27 -26.70 -16.81 14.73
CA ALA A 27 -27.49 -16.24 15.82
C ALA A 27 -26.64 -15.61 16.96
N ARG A 28 -25.31 -15.82 16.95
CA ARG A 28 -24.36 -15.24 17.90
C ARG A 28 -23.59 -14.03 17.32
N MET A 29 -24.02 -13.53 16.16
CA MET A 29 -23.45 -12.33 15.52
C MET A 29 -23.97 -11.09 16.24
N ASP A 30 -23.08 -10.17 16.58
CA ASP A 30 -23.38 -8.95 17.34
C ASP A 30 -22.72 -7.69 16.75
N SER A 31 -22.03 -7.84 15.63
CA SER A 31 -21.56 -6.73 14.80
C SER A 31 -22.72 -5.97 14.15
N HIS A 32 -22.52 -4.68 13.91
CA HIS A 32 -23.53 -3.79 13.35
C HIS A 32 -22.88 -2.64 12.56
N TYR A 33 -23.69 -1.93 11.78
CA TYR A 33 -23.27 -0.67 11.16
C TYR A 33 -23.55 0.50 12.10
N ASP A 34 -22.60 1.42 12.21
CA ASP A 34 -22.83 2.71 12.89
C ASP A 34 -23.59 3.71 11.99
N GLU A 35 -23.83 4.92 12.51
CA GLU A 35 -24.55 5.98 11.78
C GLU A 35 -23.81 6.47 10.53
N GLU A 36 -22.49 6.29 10.48
CA GLU A 36 -21.63 6.68 9.36
C GLU A 36 -21.51 5.55 8.31
N GLY A 37 -22.09 4.38 8.57
CA GLY A 37 -22.05 3.21 7.70
C GLY A 37 -20.77 2.38 7.83
N ASN A 38 -19.98 2.58 8.90
CA ASN A 38 -18.85 1.71 9.21
C ASN A 38 -19.34 0.43 9.88
N TYR A 39 -18.81 -0.72 9.47
CA TYR A 39 -19.14 -2.00 10.08
C TYR A 39 -18.26 -2.26 11.32
N LEU A 40 -18.88 -2.22 12.49
CA LEU A 40 -18.24 -2.42 13.78
C LEU A 40 -18.41 -3.87 14.26
N LEU A 41 -17.29 -4.53 14.57
CA LEU A 41 -17.28 -5.84 15.18
C LEU A 41 -17.75 -5.78 16.63
N GLY A 42 -18.84 -6.50 16.94
CA GLY A 42 -19.29 -6.74 18.30
C GLY A 42 -18.35 -7.68 19.06
N GLU A 43 -18.51 -7.77 20.37
CA GLU A 43 -17.61 -8.52 21.25
C GLU A 43 -17.53 -10.02 20.88
N ASN A 44 -18.67 -10.64 20.54
CA ASN A 44 -18.72 -12.05 20.16
C ASN A 44 -18.02 -12.30 18.82
N ASP A 45 -18.27 -11.43 17.84
CA ASP A 45 -17.63 -11.49 16.53
C ASP A 45 -16.12 -11.25 16.62
N LEU A 46 -15.68 -10.22 17.36
CA LEU A 46 -14.27 -9.93 17.57
C LEU A 46 -13.57 -11.08 18.30
N GLY A 47 -14.20 -11.63 19.35
CA GLY A 47 -13.68 -12.78 20.09
C GLY A 47 -13.59 -14.06 19.24
N LEU A 48 -14.50 -14.27 18.28
CA LEU A 48 -14.36 -15.33 17.29
C LEU A 48 -13.20 -15.05 16.34
N ALA A 49 -13.12 -13.83 15.79
CA ALA A 49 -12.10 -13.42 14.84
C ALA A 49 -10.68 -13.58 15.41
N GLN A 50 -10.46 -13.14 16.65
CA GLN A 50 -9.19 -13.29 17.36
C GLN A 50 -8.80 -14.77 17.55
N ARG A 51 -9.73 -15.63 17.99
CA ARG A 51 -9.46 -17.07 18.17
C ARG A 51 -9.08 -17.74 16.86
N LEU A 52 -9.83 -17.46 15.78
CA LEU A 52 -9.51 -17.96 14.44
C LEU A 52 -8.16 -17.43 13.94
N ARG A 53 -7.85 -16.16 14.22
CA ARG A 53 -6.58 -15.55 13.87
C ARG A 53 -5.40 -16.21 14.58
N LYS A 54 -5.53 -16.55 15.86
CA LYS A 54 -4.50 -17.22 16.68
C LYS A 54 -4.36 -18.71 16.36
N ALA A 55 -5.43 -19.36 15.91
CA ALA A 55 -5.43 -20.78 15.56
C ALA A 55 -4.60 -21.14 14.30
N GLY A 56 -4.10 -20.15 13.55
CA GLY A 56 -3.17 -20.34 12.44
C GLY A 56 -3.76 -20.07 11.06
N SER A 57 -2.92 -20.20 10.03
CA SER A 57 -3.25 -19.81 8.65
C SER A 57 -4.44 -20.57 8.06
N ASP A 58 -4.67 -21.81 8.51
CA ASP A 58 -5.78 -22.65 8.05
C ASP A 58 -7.14 -22.26 8.64
N HIS A 59 -7.13 -21.61 9.79
CA HIS A 59 -8.33 -21.19 10.52
C HIS A 59 -8.67 -19.72 10.29
N ARG A 60 -7.67 -18.88 9.96
CA ARG A 60 -7.87 -17.45 9.71
C ARG A 60 -8.28 -17.09 8.27
N LYS A 61 -8.66 -18.07 7.44
CA LYS A 61 -9.01 -17.88 6.02
C LYS A 61 -10.02 -16.75 5.77
N PHE A 62 -10.88 -16.43 6.74
CA PHE A 62 -11.83 -15.33 6.66
C PHE A 62 -11.16 -13.96 6.45
N ILE A 63 -9.96 -13.71 7.01
CA ILE A 63 -9.28 -12.40 6.84
C ILE A 63 -8.81 -12.16 5.40
N ARG A 64 -8.71 -13.23 4.58
CA ARG A 64 -8.44 -13.12 3.14
C ARG A 64 -9.58 -12.45 2.38
N GLN A 65 -10.78 -12.41 2.97
CA GLN A 65 -11.96 -11.77 2.42
C GLN A 65 -12.16 -10.34 2.92
N ILE A 66 -11.31 -9.83 3.81
CA ILE A 66 -11.30 -8.42 4.23
C ILE A 66 -10.41 -7.67 3.26
N PHE A 67 -11.03 -6.90 2.37
CA PHE A 67 -10.31 -6.20 1.30
C PHE A 67 -9.89 -4.81 1.75
N VAL A 68 -8.74 -4.37 1.28
CA VAL A 68 -8.21 -3.03 1.47
C VAL A 68 -7.93 -2.43 0.11
N SER A 69 -8.42 -1.22 -0.13
CA SER A 69 -8.04 -0.38 -1.26
C SER A 69 -7.35 0.87 -0.74
N VAL A 70 -6.25 1.28 -1.35
CA VAL A 70 -5.46 2.44 -0.92
C VAL A 70 -4.74 3.05 -2.12
N ASP A 71 -4.68 4.38 -2.18
CA ASP A 71 -3.80 5.10 -3.08
C ASP A 71 -2.44 5.27 -2.40
N ILE A 72 -1.39 4.72 -3.00
CA ILE A 72 -0.02 4.79 -2.47
C ILE A 72 0.80 5.62 -3.43
N THR A 73 1.43 6.68 -2.94
CA THR A 73 2.47 7.43 -3.66
C THR A 73 3.82 7.11 -3.03
N ALA A 74 4.69 6.47 -3.81
CA ALA A 74 6.00 6.02 -3.33
C ALA A 74 7.06 6.09 -4.45
N PRO A 75 8.36 6.15 -4.10
CA PRO A 75 9.43 6.15 -5.08
C PRO A 75 9.56 4.81 -5.81
N LEU A 76 10.03 4.81 -7.06
CA LEU A 76 10.19 3.61 -7.88
C LEU A 76 11.06 2.53 -7.20
N TYR A 77 12.07 2.90 -6.41
CA TYR A 77 12.87 1.92 -5.67
C TYR A 77 12.07 1.14 -4.63
N TRP A 78 11.09 1.77 -3.97
CA TRP A 78 10.21 1.11 -3.03
C TRP A 78 9.22 0.20 -3.76
N TRP A 79 8.68 0.66 -4.90
CA TRP A 79 7.79 -0.15 -5.74
C TRP A 79 8.43 -1.46 -6.21
N LYS A 80 9.74 -1.48 -6.51
CA LYS A 80 10.46 -2.72 -6.86
C LYS A 80 10.35 -3.79 -5.77
N GLU A 81 10.36 -3.39 -4.51
CA GLU A 81 10.21 -4.29 -3.37
C GLU A 81 8.74 -4.66 -3.14
N TYR A 82 7.82 -3.70 -3.25
CA TYR A 82 6.38 -3.95 -3.13
C TYR A 82 5.88 -4.94 -4.19
N ASP A 83 6.35 -4.81 -5.43
CA ASP A 83 5.95 -5.65 -6.57
C ASP A 83 6.40 -7.13 -6.43
N THR A 84 7.12 -7.49 -5.37
CA THR A 84 7.37 -8.90 -5.00
C THR A 84 6.15 -9.59 -4.38
N TYR A 85 5.20 -8.84 -3.81
CA TYR A 85 3.98 -9.36 -3.16
C TYR A 85 2.86 -9.66 -4.17
N LYS A 86 3.21 -10.23 -5.33
CA LYS A 86 2.35 -10.38 -6.53
C LYS A 86 1.03 -11.13 -6.30
N VAL A 87 0.96 -11.99 -5.28
CA VAL A 87 -0.27 -12.70 -4.93
C VAL A 87 -1.10 -11.82 -4.02
N ALA A 88 -2.30 -11.46 -4.47
CA ALA A 88 -3.25 -10.62 -3.74
C ALA A 88 -2.78 -9.17 -3.47
N THR A 89 -1.95 -8.62 -4.36
CA THR A 89 -1.82 -7.17 -4.57
C THR A 89 -2.14 -6.87 -6.04
N VAL A 90 -3.23 -6.15 -6.30
CA VAL A 90 -3.56 -5.65 -7.65
C VAL A 90 -3.30 -4.16 -7.63
N ALA A 91 -2.40 -3.68 -8.49
CA ALA A 91 -2.11 -2.27 -8.63
C ALA A 91 -2.68 -1.73 -9.95
N ASN A 92 -3.36 -0.59 -9.88
CA ASN A 92 -3.75 0.19 -11.05
C ASN A 92 -3.02 1.52 -11.01
N SER A 93 -2.40 1.90 -12.13
CA SER A 93 -1.78 3.21 -12.28
C SER A 93 -1.85 3.65 -13.73
N THR A 94 -1.88 4.97 -13.94
CA THR A 94 -1.63 5.47 -15.30
C THR A 94 -0.16 5.24 -15.61
N SER A 95 0.13 4.60 -16.74
CA SER A 95 1.49 4.30 -17.16
C SER A 95 2.35 5.57 -17.19
N THR A 96 3.46 5.57 -16.43
CA THR A 96 4.45 6.66 -16.42
C THR A 96 4.86 7.02 -17.84
N MET A 97 5.07 6.01 -18.68
CA MET A 97 5.47 6.17 -20.09
C MET A 97 4.46 7.00 -20.91
N HIS A 98 3.17 6.96 -20.58
CA HIS A 98 2.14 7.72 -21.29
C HIS A 98 2.01 9.16 -20.82
N LYS A 99 2.34 9.46 -19.55
CA LYS A 99 2.11 10.77 -18.92
C LYS A 99 3.37 11.50 -18.45
N ILE A 100 4.57 10.94 -18.61
CA ILE A 100 5.83 11.53 -18.13
C ILE A 100 6.08 12.96 -18.64
N HIS A 101 5.55 13.31 -19.81
CA HIS A 101 5.69 14.64 -20.41
C HIS A 101 4.51 15.60 -20.12
N SER A 102 3.48 15.13 -19.41
CA SER A 102 2.22 15.86 -19.23
C SER A 102 2.29 16.98 -18.19
N LYS A 103 3.21 16.88 -17.22
CA LYS A 103 3.54 17.90 -16.22
C LYS A 103 5.03 18.24 -16.35
N ALA A 104 5.43 19.44 -15.95
CA ALA A 104 6.84 19.78 -15.73
C ALA A 104 7.43 18.95 -14.58
N PHE A 105 8.73 18.67 -14.64
CA PHE A 105 9.43 18.00 -13.55
C PHE A 105 9.78 18.98 -12.44
N GLU A 106 9.44 18.63 -11.21
CA GLU A 106 9.71 19.41 -10.01
C GLU A 106 10.41 18.53 -8.96
N LEU A 107 11.11 19.16 -8.00
CA LEU A 107 11.81 18.43 -6.94
C LEU A 107 10.87 17.54 -6.12
N ASP A 108 9.65 17.99 -5.87
CA ASP A 108 8.62 17.28 -5.10
C ASP A 108 8.11 16.01 -5.82
N ASP A 109 8.37 15.88 -7.13
CA ASP A 109 8.07 14.65 -7.86
C ASP A 109 9.06 13.51 -7.48
N PHE A 110 10.08 13.79 -6.64
CA PHE A 110 11.11 12.84 -6.24
C PHE A 110 11.25 12.73 -4.71
N SER A 111 11.49 11.51 -4.22
CA SER A 111 11.89 11.28 -2.82
C SER A 111 13.36 11.69 -2.61
N CYS A 112 13.55 12.94 -2.19
CA CYS A 112 14.85 13.56 -1.94
C CYS A 112 15.08 13.93 -0.46
N ASP A 113 14.15 13.58 0.44
CA ASP A 113 14.10 14.01 1.85
C ASP A 113 15.29 13.56 2.72
N LYS A 114 16.09 12.59 2.23
CA LYS A 114 17.27 12.06 2.92
C LYS A 114 18.58 12.41 2.23
N MET A 115 18.55 13.17 1.13
CA MET A 115 19.76 13.59 0.41
C MET A 115 20.51 14.66 1.19
N THR A 116 21.84 14.67 1.11
CA THR A 116 22.64 15.82 1.59
C THR A 116 22.48 17.00 0.65
N ASP A 117 22.81 18.20 1.11
CA ASP A 117 22.75 19.41 0.30
C ASP A 117 23.59 19.29 -0.99
N GLU A 118 24.77 18.65 -0.93
CA GLU A 118 25.61 18.44 -2.11
C GLU A 118 24.96 17.51 -3.13
N THR A 119 24.29 16.47 -2.65
CA THR A 119 23.57 15.52 -3.52
C THR A 119 22.34 16.19 -4.12
N LEU A 120 21.63 17.00 -3.34
CA LEU A 120 20.45 17.75 -3.78
C LEU A 120 20.80 18.74 -4.91
N MET A 121 21.96 19.38 -4.84
CA MET A 121 22.46 20.24 -5.93
C MET A 121 22.66 19.46 -7.24
N GLN A 122 23.16 18.22 -7.19
CA GLN A 122 23.27 17.38 -8.39
C GLN A 122 21.89 16.91 -8.88
N MET A 123 20.99 16.57 -7.96
CA MET A 123 19.63 16.18 -8.29
C MET A 123 18.88 17.30 -9.03
N GLN A 124 19.08 18.55 -8.62
CA GLN A 124 18.48 19.70 -9.32
C GLN A 124 18.93 19.76 -10.79
N GLN A 125 20.21 19.52 -11.07
CA GLN A 125 20.72 19.49 -12.45
C GLN A 125 20.08 18.36 -13.28
N VAL A 126 19.84 17.21 -12.65
CA VAL A 126 19.13 16.08 -13.29
C VAL A 126 17.70 16.46 -13.64
N ILE A 127 16.98 17.09 -12.71
CA ILE A 127 15.59 17.56 -12.90
C ILE A 127 15.52 18.62 -14.00
N ASP A 128 16.41 19.62 -13.96
CA ASP A 128 16.48 20.67 -14.97
C ASP A 128 16.73 20.08 -16.37
N TYR A 129 17.60 19.07 -16.47
CA TYR A 129 17.85 18.39 -17.74
C TYR A 129 16.66 17.55 -18.22
N LEU A 130 15.96 16.85 -17.33
CA LEU A 130 14.70 16.17 -17.65
C LEU A 130 13.66 17.15 -18.22
N GLU A 131 13.57 18.36 -17.67
CA GLU A 131 12.69 19.41 -18.16
C GLU A 131 13.11 19.95 -19.54
N VAL A 132 14.42 20.08 -19.81
CA VAL A 132 14.93 20.39 -21.16
C VAL A 132 14.51 19.31 -22.16
N LEU A 133 14.64 18.02 -21.81
CA LEU A 133 14.21 16.91 -22.66
C LEU A 133 12.69 16.95 -22.90
N ARG A 134 11.91 17.23 -21.86
CA ARG A 134 10.45 17.40 -21.96
C ARG A 134 10.07 18.51 -22.93
N GLY A 135 10.71 19.68 -22.80
CA GLY A 135 10.50 20.82 -23.70
C GLY A 135 10.80 20.48 -25.15
N LYS A 136 11.94 19.83 -25.42
CA LYS A 136 12.30 19.35 -26.76
C LYS A 136 11.26 18.36 -27.30
N PHE A 137 10.86 17.38 -26.51
CA PHE A 137 9.81 16.42 -26.92
C PHE A 137 8.48 17.11 -27.23
N LEU A 138 8.05 18.08 -26.42
CA LEU A 138 6.79 18.78 -26.65
C LEU A 138 6.79 19.59 -27.94
N GLN A 139 7.94 20.18 -28.31
CA GLN A 139 8.12 20.96 -29.52
C GLN A 139 8.26 20.09 -30.77
N THR A 140 9.08 19.03 -30.72
CA THR A 140 9.44 18.24 -31.91
C THR A 140 8.60 16.98 -32.09
N LYS A 141 8.02 16.45 -31.00
CA LYS A 141 7.42 15.10 -30.91
C LYS A 141 8.38 13.97 -31.29
N ASP A 142 9.69 14.23 -31.26
CA ASP A 142 10.71 13.22 -31.54
C ASP A 142 10.77 12.20 -30.39
N LYS A 143 10.52 10.93 -30.72
CA LYS A 143 10.54 9.83 -29.76
C LYS A 143 11.89 9.66 -29.06
N GLN A 144 13.00 10.13 -29.63
CA GLN A 144 14.30 10.04 -28.97
C GLN A 144 14.29 10.78 -27.62
N TYR A 145 13.80 12.02 -27.57
CA TYR A 145 13.72 12.79 -26.32
C TYR A 145 12.78 12.16 -25.30
N TRP A 146 11.75 11.45 -25.75
CA TRP A 146 10.87 10.68 -24.88
C TRP A 146 11.58 9.47 -24.25
N TYR A 147 12.37 8.73 -25.04
CA TYR A 147 13.20 7.65 -24.50
C TYR A 147 14.26 8.18 -23.53
N ASP A 148 14.90 9.31 -23.86
CA ASP A 148 15.89 9.94 -22.99
C ASP A 148 15.27 10.26 -21.62
N MET A 149 14.06 10.84 -21.57
CA MET A 149 13.36 11.10 -20.30
C MET A 149 13.13 9.81 -19.49
N ILE A 150 12.69 8.73 -20.13
CA ILE A 150 12.38 7.48 -19.45
C ILE A 150 13.63 6.80 -18.90
N GLN A 151 14.68 6.71 -19.72
CA GLN A 151 15.91 6.02 -19.36
C GLN A 151 16.74 6.83 -18.36
N PHE A 152 16.61 8.15 -18.38
CA PHE A 152 17.31 9.04 -17.45
C PHE A 152 16.55 9.25 -16.13
N LEU A 153 15.27 8.85 -16.04
CA LEU A 153 14.44 9.07 -14.86
C LEU A 153 15.02 8.38 -13.60
N PRO A 154 15.35 9.15 -12.54
CA PRO A 154 15.83 8.59 -11.29
C PRO A 154 14.83 7.64 -10.61
N SER A 155 15.32 6.60 -9.95
CA SER A 155 14.46 5.69 -9.17
C SER A 155 13.81 6.33 -7.95
N SER A 156 14.21 7.55 -7.58
CA SER A 156 13.54 8.35 -6.55
C SER A 156 12.23 8.97 -7.02
N TYR A 157 11.89 8.89 -8.31
CA TYR A 157 10.64 9.44 -8.84
C TYR A 157 9.42 8.80 -8.15
N ASN A 158 8.53 9.63 -7.64
CA ASN A 158 7.33 9.22 -6.93
C ASN A 158 6.23 8.84 -7.93
N GLN A 159 5.63 7.67 -7.72
CA GLN A 159 4.50 7.21 -8.51
C GLN A 159 3.34 6.85 -7.60
N MET A 160 2.17 7.40 -7.93
CA MET A 160 0.91 6.99 -7.33
C MET A 160 0.36 5.74 -8.03
N ARG A 161 -0.02 4.73 -7.24
CA ARG A 161 -0.78 3.57 -7.70
C ARG A 161 -1.92 3.28 -6.71
N THR A 162 -3.10 2.97 -7.23
CA THR A 162 -4.19 2.41 -6.41
C THR A 162 -3.95 0.93 -6.25
N CYS A 163 -3.75 0.48 -5.01
CA CYS A 163 -3.51 -0.91 -4.68
C CYS A 163 -4.72 -1.54 -3.99
N THR A 164 -5.05 -2.76 -4.38
CA THR A 164 -6.03 -3.61 -3.71
C THR A 164 -5.33 -4.83 -3.12
N LEU A 165 -5.54 -5.08 -1.83
CA LEU A 165 -4.99 -6.20 -1.07
C LEU A 165 -5.98 -6.70 -0.02
N ASN A 166 -5.59 -7.68 0.80
CA ASN A 166 -6.41 -8.17 1.90
C ASN A 166 -5.60 -8.29 3.19
N TYR A 167 -6.29 -8.52 4.32
CA TYR A 167 -5.64 -8.58 5.62
C TYR A 167 -4.62 -9.72 5.74
N GLU A 168 -4.79 -10.84 5.04
CA GLU A 168 -3.77 -11.91 5.03
C GLU A 168 -2.48 -11.46 4.33
N THR A 169 -2.59 -10.75 3.21
CA THR A 169 -1.43 -10.15 2.55
C THR A 169 -0.73 -9.15 3.46
N LEU A 170 -1.50 -8.33 4.19
CA LEU A 170 -0.97 -7.35 5.13
C LEU A 170 -0.25 -8.00 6.31
N VAL A 171 -0.73 -9.14 6.82
CA VAL A 171 0.00 -9.95 7.81
C VAL A 171 1.41 -10.26 7.29
N ASN A 172 1.50 -10.79 6.07
CA ASN A 172 2.78 -11.19 5.49
C ASN A 172 3.72 -10.00 5.26
N ILE A 173 3.18 -8.88 4.73
CA ILE A 173 3.98 -7.66 4.51
C ILE A 173 4.49 -7.11 5.84
N TYR A 174 3.60 -6.96 6.83
CA TYR A 174 3.94 -6.36 8.12
C TYR A 174 5.12 -7.08 8.78
N TYR A 175 5.07 -8.40 8.92
CA TYR A 175 6.15 -9.16 9.56
C TYR A 175 7.44 -9.20 8.74
N ALA A 176 7.35 -9.14 7.41
CA ALA A 176 8.53 -9.09 6.54
C ALA A 176 9.22 -7.71 6.52
N ARG A 177 8.48 -6.62 6.81
CA ARG A 177 8.93 -5.24 6.55
C ARG A 177 9.03 -4.34 7.78
N ARG A 178 8.48 -4.72 8.93
CA ARG A 178 8.52 -3.90 10.16
C ARG A 178 9.92 -3.53 10.66
N ASN A 179 10.92 -4.35 10.37
CA ASN A 179 12.33 -4.10 10.73
C ASN A 179 13.19 -3.77 9.49
N HIS A 180 12.58 -3.26 8.42
CA HIS A 180 13.30 -2.96 7.19
C HIS A 180 14.27 -1.78 7.36
N LYS A 181 15.21 -1.63 6.42
CA LYS A 181 16.17 -0.51 6.43
C LYS A 181 15.63 0.80 5.86
N LEU A 182 14.51 0.73 5.13
CA LEU A 182 13.89 1.89 4.49
C LEU A 182 12.78 2.41 5.39
N ASP A 183 12.81 3.70 5.68
CA ASP A 183 11.82 4.36 6.53
C ASP A 183 10.41 4.30 5.91
N GLU A 184 10.31 4.27 4.57
CA GLU A 184 9.03 4.15 3.88
C GLU A 184 8.29 2.85 4.20
N TRP A 185 9.03 1.76 4.47
CA TRP A 185 8.40 0.52 4.93
C TRP A 185 7.90 0.62 6.37
N HIS A 186 8.55 1.41 7.21
CA HIS A 186 8.06 1.65 8.57
C HIS A 186 6.81 2.53 8.54
N GLU A 187 6.77 3.54 7.68
CA GLU A 187 5.55 4.33 7.43
C GLU A 187 4.41 3.45 6.92
N PHE A 188 4.72 2.54 5.99
CA PHE A 188 3.75 1.55 5.52
C PHE A 188 3.25 0.65 6.67
N CYS A 189 4.13 0.13 7.52
CA CYS A 189 3.75 -0.67 8.69
C CYS A 189 2.90 0.11 9.70
N ARG A 190 3.24 1.37 9.98
CA ARG A 190 2.41 2.26 10.82
C ARG A 190 1.02 2.50 10.22
N TRP A 191 0.92 2.61 8.90
CA TRP A 191 -0.37 2.65 8.22
C TRP A 191 -1.14 1.33 8.41
N ILE A 192 -0.49 0.16 8.29
CA ILE A 192 -1.13 -1.13 8.58
C ILE A 192 -1.70 -1.15 10.00
N GLU A 193 -0.92 -0.69 10.98
CA GLU A 193 -1.33 -0.60 12.40
C GLU A 193 -2.58 0.27 12.61
N SER A 194 -2.80 1.26 11.74
CA SER A 194 -3.96 2.16 11.82
C SER A 194 -5.25 1.57 11.25
N LEU A 195 -5.19 0.43 10.54
CA LEU A 195 -6.37 -0.18 9.94
C LEU A 195 -7.33 -0.75 10.99
N PRO A 196 -8.65 -0.77 10.72
CA PRO A 196 -9.64 -1.36 11.62
C PRO A 196 -9.26 -2.77 12.07
N TYR A 197 -9.17 -2.98 13.38
CA TYR A 197 -8.83 -4.27 13.99
C TYR A 197 -7.44 -4.83 13.59
N ALA A 198 -6.49 -3.97 13.18
CA ALA A 198 -5.15 -4.41 12.78
C ALA A 198 -4.40 -5.12 13.91
N LYS A 199 -4.53 -4.64 15.15
CA LYS A 199 -3.92 -5.26 16.32
C LYS A 199 -4.39 -6.71 16.48
N GLU A 200 -5.69 -6.96 16.34
CA GLU A 200 -6.34 -8.24 16.56
C GLU A 200 -6.21 -9.19 15.37
N LEU A 201 -6.23 -8.67 14.14
CA LEU A 201 -6.36 -9.48 12.92
C LEU A 201 -5.07 -9.54 12.10
N ILE A 202 -4.18 -8.55 12.23
CA ILE A 202 -2.93 -8.49 11.48
C ILE A 202 -1.74 -8.81 12.40
N ILE A 203 -1.58 -8.05 13.48
CA ILE A 203 -0.40 -8.06 14.39
C ILE A 203 -0.49 -9.14 15.48
N ALA A 204 -1.65 -9.78 15.67
CA ALA A 204 -1.91 -10.73 16.75
C ALA A 204 -1.05 -12.01 16.79
N ALA A 205 -0.02 -12.18 15.95
CA ALA A 205 0.87 -13.34 16.02
C ALA A 205 1.88 -13.29 17.18
N GLU A 206 2.07 -12.15 17.85
CA GLU A 206 3.05 -12.04 18.94
C GLU A 206 2.53 -12.54 20.30
N ASP A 207 1.21 -12.62 20.51
CA ASP A 207 0.63 -13.16 21.75
C ASP A 207 0.61 -14.71 21.82
N ALA A 208 1.12 -15.39 20.79
CA ALA A 208 1.09 -16.86 20.68
C ALA A 208 2.47 -17.50 20.93
N ALA A 209 3.46 -16.70 21.30
CA ALA A 209 4.82 -17.15 21.61
C ALA A 209 5.26 -16.65 23.00
N GLU A 210 4.51 -17.04 24.04
CA GLU A 210 4.99 -17.22 25.42
C GLU A 210 4.45 -18.54 25.98
#